data_AF-A0A7D5LCB8-F1
#
_entry.id   AF-A0A7D5LCB8-F1
#
_cell.length_a   1.000
_cell.length_b   1.000
_cell.length_c   1.000
_cell.angle_alpha   90.00
_cell.angle_beta   90.00
_cell.angle_gamma   90.00
#
_symmetry.space_group_name_H-M   'P 1'
#
loop_
_entity.id
_entity.type
_entity.pdbx_description
1 polymer ?
#
loop_
_entity_poly.entity_id
_entity_poly.type
_entity_poly.pdbx_seq_one_letter_code
_entity_poly.pdbx_strand_id
1 'polypeptide(L)'
;MGKTNPTYRDRLNAWEDDWQSFRQALRAPRREYFDELLVMANELSMAAGYQNTADFATPLLVSVCVRQQEEIAALQARLDDVDTTPEVADA
;
A
#
# COMPACT_ATOMS: atom_id res chain seq x y z
N MET A 1 -26.02 21.05 -11.69
CA MET A 1 -26.58 20.07 -10.73
C MET A 1 -25.43 19.37 -10.02
N GLY A 2 -25.56 19.25 -8.69
CA GLY A 2 -24.68 18.62 -7.69
C GLY A 2 -23.30 18.12 -8.10
N LYS A 3 -22.27 18.93 -7.90
CA LYS A 3 -20.88 18.46 -7.84
C LYS A 3 -20.68 17.74 -6.51
N THR A 4 -21.04 16.47 -6.42
CA THR A 4 -20.65 15.63 -5.28
C THR A 4 -19.13 15.69 -5.20
N ASN A 5 -18.59 16.07 -4.04
CA ASN A 5 -17.14 16.17 -3.85
C ASN A 5 -16.55 14.78 -4.15
N PRO A 6 -15.57 14.64 -5.07
CA PRO A 6 -15.03 13.33 -5.44
C PRO A 6 -14.54 12.61 -4.19
N THR A 7 -15.01 11.37 -4.03
CA THR A 7 -14.64 10.51 -2.91
C THR A 7 -13.18 10.13 -2.99
N TYR A 8 -12.60 9.64 -1.89
CA TYR A 8 -11.24 9.10 -1.91
C TYR A 8 -11.06 8.03 -3.00
N ARG A 9 -12.07 7.18 -3.20
CA ARG A 9 -12.06 6.14 -4.23
C ARG A 9 -12.08 6.73 -5.64
N ASP A 10 -12.88 7.78 -5.88
CA ASP A 10 -12.91 8.44 -7.19
C ASP A 10 -11.54 9.05 -7.53
N ARG A 11 -10.88 9.64 -6.52
CA ARG A 11 -9.53 10.18 -6.68
C ARG A 11 -8.47 9.08 -6.86
N LEU A 12 -8.62 7.93 -6.19
CA LEU A 12 -7.75 6.77 -6.36
C LEU A 12 -7.83 6.22 -7.78
N ASN A 13 -9.05 6.05 -8.30
CA ASN A 13 -9.26 5.57 -9.67
C ASN A 13 -8.69 6.54 -10.70
N ALA A 14 -8.92 7.85 -10.53
CA ALA A 14 -8.35 8.86 -11.41
C ALA A 14 -6.81 8.87 -11.37
N TRP A 15 -6.24 8.70 -10.18
CA TRP A 15 -4.79 8.57 -10.02
C TRP A 15 -4.25 7.30 -10.68
N GLU A 16 -4.94 6.16 -10.55
CA GLU A 16 -4.55 4.92 -11.24
C GLU A 16 -4.55 5.08 -12.77
N ASP A 17 -5.60 5.71 -13.30
CA ASP A 17 -5.73 5.99 -14.73
C ASP A 17 -4.56 6.84 -15.25
N ASP A 18 -4.16 7.88 -14.51
CA ASP A 18 -3.01 8.75 -14.84
C ASP A 18 -1.69 7.97 -14.87
N TRP A 19 -1.56 6.91 -14.07
CA TRP A 19 -0.36 6.09 -13.94
C TRP A 19 -0.36 4.84 -14.82
N GLN A 20 -1.39 4.63 -15.63
CA GLN A 20 -1.53 3.44 -16.47
C GLN A 20 -0.32 3.24 -17.41
N SER A 21 0.21 4.32 -17.98
CA SER A 21 1.40 4.27 -18.86
C SER A 21 2.65 3.81 -18.11
N PHE A 22 2.83 4.30 -16.89
CA PHE A 22 3.94 3.88 -16.02
C PHE A 22 3.80 2.40 -15.67
N ARG A 23 2.60 1.97 -15.26
CA ARG A 23 2.28 0.57 -14.96
C ARG A 23 2.59 -0.36 -16.13
N GLN A 24 2.22 0.02 -17.35
CA GLN A 24 2.48 -0.77 -18.57
C GLN A 24 3.99 -0.89 -18.87
N ALA A 25 4.79 0.11 -18.52
CA ALA A 25 6.24 0.09 -18.70
C ALA A 25 6.95 -0.83 -17.67
N LEU A 26 6.29 -1.17 -16.56
CA LEU A 26 6.85 -2.09 -15.56
C LEU A 26 6.85 -3.53 -16.08
N ARG A 27 8.00 -4.20 -15.94
CA ARG A 27 8.11 -5.65 -16.14
C ARG A 27 7.74 -6.38 -14.85
N ALA A 28 7.28 -7.63 -14.96
CA ALA A 28 7.12 -8.51 -13.79
C ALA A 28 8.48 -8.69 -13.07
N PRO A 29 8.51 -8.76 -11.73
CA PRO A 29 7.37 -8.73 -10.79
C PRO A 29 6.90 -7.31 -10.41
N ARG A 30 7.60 -6.25 -10.84
CA ARG A 30 7.34 -4.85 -10.40
C ARG A 30 5.91 -4.37 -10.69
N ARG A 31 5.30 -4.88 -11.76
CA ARG A 31 3.91 -4.57 -12.09
C ARG A 31 2.93 -5.12 -11.05
N GLU A 32 3.20 -6.29 -10.48
CA GLU A 32 2.37 -6.90 -9.44
C GLU A 32 2.48 -6.10 -8.14
N TYR A 33 3.70 -5.71 -7.76
CA TYR A 33 3.91 -4.82 -6.62
C TYR A 33 3.20 -3.48 -6.78
N PHE A 34 3.15 -2.92 -8.00
CA PHE A 34 2.41 -1.69 -8.25
C PHE A 34 0.90 -1.86 -8.00
N ASP A 35 0.33 -2.98 -8.45
CA ASP A 35 -1.09 -3.31 -8.23
C ASP A 35 -1.39 -3.47 -6.72
N GLU A 36 -0.47 -4.06 -5.97
CA GLU A 36 -0.58 -4.20 -4.51
C GLU A 36 -0.60 -2.84 -3.79
N LEU A 37 0.13 -1.83 -4.26
CA LEU A 37 0.09 -0.48 -3.66
C LEU A 37 -1.32 0.10 -3.67
N LEU A 38 -2.09 -0.13 -4.73
CA LEU A 38 -3.46 0.38 -4.87
C LEU A 38 -4.40 -0.32 -3.87
N VAL A 39 -4.20 -1.61 -3.64
CA VAL A 39 -4.93 -2.38 -2.62
C VAL A 39 -4.63 -1.82 -1.23
N MET A 40 -3.34 -1.64 -0.89
CA MET A 40 -2.91 -1.08 0.40
C MET A 40 -3.48 0.33 0.64
N ALA A 41 -3.48 1.18 -0.39
CA ALA A 41 -4.04 2.52 -0.30
C ALA A 41 -5.56 2.50 -0.05
N ASN A 42 -6.29 1.62 -0.75
CA ASN A 42 -7.74 1.50 -0.59
C ASN A 42 -8.15 0.95 0.80
N GLU A 43 -7.36 0.07 1.41
CA GLU A 43 -7.65 -0.45 2.76
C GLU A 43 -7.70 0.66 3.83
N LEU A 44 -6.89 1.71 3.66
CA LEU A 44 -6.83 2.85 4.56
C LEU A 44 -7.66 4.05 4.08
N SER A 45 -8.56 3.86 3.10
CA SER A 45 -9.35 4.95 2.50
C SER A 45 -10.15 5.75 3.53
N MET A 46 -10.65 5.10 4.57
CA MET A 46 -11.40 5.76 5.64
C MET A 46 -10.51 6.66 6.49
N ALA A 47 -9.31 6.20 6.84
CA ALA A 47 -8.32 6.98 7.59
C ALA A 47 -7.77 8.14 6.75
N ALA A 48 -7.44 7.86 5.49
CA ALA A 48 -6.98 8.84 4.53
C ALA A 48 -8.02 9.93 4.24
N GLY A 49 -9.32 9.60 4.29
CA GLY A 49 -10.42 10.55 4.13
C GLY A 49 -10.50 11.64 5.21
N TYR A 50 -9.85 11.46 6.37
CA TYR A 50 -9.75 12.50 7.41
C TYR A 50 -8.74 13.59 7.05
N GLN A 51 -7.77 13.30 6.19
CA GLN A 51 -6.91 14.31 5.61
C GLN A 51 -7.70 15.05 4.53
N ASN A 52 -8.41 16.12 4.94
CA ASN A 52 -9.09 17.05 4.06
C ASN A 52 -8.08 17.92 3.28
N THR A 53 -7.18 17.26 2.56
CA THR A 53 -6.08 17.87 1.82
C THR A 53 -6.52 18.03 0.36
N ALA A 54 -6.10 19.14 -0.27
CA ALA A 54 -6.26 19.35 -1.71
C ALA A 54 -5.43 18.34 -2.52
N ASP A 55 -4.33 17.87 -1.93
CA ASP A 55 -3.46 16.83 -2.48
C ASP A 55 -3.91 15.43 -2.03
N PHE A 56 -4.19 14.57 -3.01
CA PHE A 56 -4.55 13.18 -2.84
C PHE A 56 -3.33 12.24 -2.74
N ALA A 57 -2.19 12.62 -3.32
CA ALA A 57 -1.02 11.77 -3.38
C ALA A 57 -0.41 11.54 -2.00
N THR A 58 -0.34 12.59 -1.17
CA THR A 58 0.19 12.48 0.20
C THR A 58 -0.53 11.41 1.05
N PRO A 59 -1.87 11.45 1.25
CA PRO A 59 -2.54 10.43 2.06
C PRO A 59 -2.45 9.03 1.43
N LEU A 60 -2.45 8.90 0.10
CA LEU A 60 -2.20 7.63 -0.59
C LEU A 60 -0.83 7.04 -0.23
N LEU A 61 0.23 7.84 -0.35
CA LEU A 61 1.60 7.39 -0.07
C LEU A 61 1.78 7.05 1.42
N VAL A 62 1.18 7.82 2.32
CA VAL A 62 1.21 7.51 3.76
C VAL A 62 0.52 6.18 4.04
N SER A 63 -0.65 5.92 3.45
CA SER A 63 -1.35 4.64 3.59
C SER A 63 -0.49 3.46 3.15
N VAL A 64 0.14 3.57 1.99
CA VAL A 64 1.07 2.54 1.48
C VAL A 64 2.23 2.32 2.45
N CYS A 65 2.88 3.39 2.92
CA CYS A 65 3.99 3.29 3.87
C CYS A 65 3.58 2.58 5.17
N VAL A 66 2.40 2.88 5.72
CA VAL A 66 1.90 2.24 6.94
C VAL A 66 1.74 0.73 6.75
N ARG A 67 1.11 0.31 5.65
CA ARG A 67 0.91 -1.12 5.34
C ARG A 67 2.24 -1.86 5.13
N GLN A 68 3.19 -1.21 4.46
CA GLN A 68 4.53 -1.76 4.30
C GLN A 68 5.27 -1.90 5.64
N GLN A 69 5.12 -0.94 6.58
CA GLN A 69 5.69 -1.08 7.92
C GLN A 69 5.06 -2.26 8.69
N GLU A 70 3.75 -2.47 8.58
CA GLU A 70 3.08 -3.63 9.21
C GLU A 70 3.58 -4.96 8.63
N GLU A 71 3.76 -5.06 7.31
CA GLU A 71 4.30 -6.25 6.68
C GLU A 71 5.76 -6.50 7.08
N ILE A 72 6.60 -5.46 7.08
CA ILE A 72 8.00 -5.55 7.54
C ILE A 72 8.04 -6.03 9.00
N ALA A 73 7.23 -5.46 9.89
CA ALA A 73 7.18 -5.87 11.29
C ALA A 73 6.73 -7.32 11.45
N ALA A 74 5.74 -7.77 10.66
CA ALA A 74 5.29 -9.16 10.66
C ALA A 74 6.38 -10.13 10.15
N LEU A 75 7.13 -9.75 9.12
CA LEU A 75 8.26 -10.54 8.61
C LEU A 75 9.41 -10.60 9.62
N GLN A 76 9.73 -9.48 10.27
CA GLN A 76 10.74 -9.43 11.33
C GLN A 76 10.37 -10.33 12.51
N ALA A 77 9.12 -10.25 12.99
CA ALA A 77 8.64 -11.12 14.07
C ALA A 77 8.74 -12.62 13.73
N ARG A 78 8.50 -13.00 12.46
CA ARG A 78 8.65 -14.38 12.00
C ARG A 78 10.11 -14.83 11.94
N LEU A 79 11.03 -13.94 11.57
CA LEU A 79 12.46 -14.24 11.59
C LEU A 79 12.96 -14.42 13.03
N ASP A 80 12.55 -13.53 13.94
CA ASP A 80 12.90 -13.62 15.36
C ASP A 80 12.41 -14.95 16.00
N ASP A 81 11.22 -15.43 15.63
CA ASP A 81 10.65 -16.71 16.10
C ASP A 81 11.42 -17.93 15.56
N VAL A 82 11.92 -17.86 14.33
CA VAL A 82 12.75 -18.91 13.73
C VAL A 82 14.14 -18.94 14.37
N ASP A 83 14.76 -17.77 14.60
CA ASP A 83 16.09 -17.66 15.21
C ASP A 83 16.08 -17.99 16.72
N THR A 84 14.93 -17.92 17.39
CA THR A 84 14.78 -18.32 18.81
C THR A 84 14.44 -19.79 19.00
N THR A 85 14.23 -20.56 17.94
CA THR A 85 14.16 -22.03 18.03
C THR A 85 15.60 -22.55 18.09
N PRO A 86 16.10 -23.03 19.25
CA PRO A 86 17.44 -23.59 19.32
C PRO A 86 17.52 -24.78 18.36
N GLU A 87 18.49 -24.74 17.46
CA GLU A 87 18.94 -25.89 16.68
C GLU A 87 19.17 -27.05 17.67
N VAL A 88 18.22 -27.99 17.70
CA VAL A 88 18.32 -29.17 18.56
C VAL A 88 19.42 -30.03 17.97
N ALA A 89 20.60 -29.90 18.57
CA ALA A 89 21.77 -30.77 18.56
C ALA A 89 21.71 -31.97 17.60
N ASP A 90 22.57 -31.96 16.59
CA ASP A 90 23.13 -33.21 16.06
C ASP A 90 24.33 -33.58 16.96
N ALA A 91 24.19 -34.72 17.64
CA ALA A 91 25.12 -35.29 18.61
C ALA A 91 25.96 -36.42 17.98
#